data_AF-A0A418BQJ6-F1
#
_entry.id   AF-A0A418BQJ6-F1
#
_cell.length_a   1.000
_cell.length_b   1.000
_cell.length_c   1.000
_cell.angle_alpha   90.00
_cell.angle_beta   90.00
_cell.angle_gamma   90.00
#
_symmetry.space_group_name_H-M   'P 1'
#
loop_
_entity.id
_entity.type
_entity.pdbx_description
1 polymer ?
#
loop_
_entity_poly.entity_id
_entity_poly.type
_entity_poly.pdbx_seq_one_letter_code
_entity_poly.pdbx_strand_id
1 'polypeptide(L)'
;MVNPLTRCMEDYCLPPFSTFHARDIAPAVRAAISEYALDLNALEDDLCDADNLCWTSVMDRLEIIDDPLRRLSSILEHLSTVANSPELRAAQDDVQEDILAMQSRRAQSPVVFHAMQTLRASPAFESEFTTEQQRILDRAILHATLKGAALAPHDKDRFNDIALRLDTLVQILAFGPNLDFCADSPILSSVY
;
A
#
# COMPACT_ATOMS: atom_id res chain seq x y z
N MET A 1 -10.18 18.50 16.96
CA MET A 1 -11.26 17.69 16.38
C MET A 1 -10.59 16.46 15.80
N VAL A 2 -10.95 15.25 16.25
CA VAL A 2 -10.31 14.02 15.77
C VAL A 2 -10.79 13.73 14.36
N ASN A 3 -9.87 13.41 13.45
CA ASN A 3 -10.20 13.11 12.06
C ASN A 3 -11.08 11.83 11.99
N PRO A 4 -12.24 11.86 11.31
CA PRO A 4 -13.15 10.72 11.27
C PRO A 4 -12.54 9.47 10.62
N LEU A 5 -11.62 9.63 9.66
CA LEU A 5 -10.93 8.52 9.02
C LEU A 5 -9.90 7.88 9.95
N THR A 6 -9.13 8.68 10.70
CA THR A 6 -8.19 8.17 11.71
C THR A 6 -8.92 7.36 12.77
N ARG A 7 -10.01 7.90 13.32
CA ARG A 7 -10.83 7.19 14.32
C ARG A 7 -11.41 5.87 13.79
N CYS A 8 -11.82 5.83 12.53
CA CYS A 8 -12.30 4.61 11.88
C CYS A 8 -11.24 3.50 11.78
N MET A 9 -9.97 3.89 11.64
CA MET A 9 -8.85 2.94 11.67
C MET A 9 -8.68 2.37 13.07
N GLU A 10 -8.64 3.22 14.10
CA GLU A 10 -8.51 2.83 15.50
C GLU A 10 -9.66 1.94 16.00
N ASP A 11 -10.90 2.30 15.64
CA ASP A 11 -12.11 1.60 16.08
C ASP A 11 -12.42 0.33 15.24
N TYR A 12 -11.61 0.00 14.23
CA TYR A 12 -11.85 -1.10 13.26
C TYR A 12 -13.28 -1.11 12.70
N CYS A 13 -13.86 0.07 12.45
CA CYS A 13 -15.25 0.21 12.02
C CYS A 13 -15.35 0.51 10.52
N LEU A 14 -16.58 0.54 9.98
CA LEU A 14 -16.79 0.90 8.57
C LEU A 14 -16.49 2.39 8.34
N PRO A 15 -15.87 2.77 7.19
CA PRO A 15 -15.63 4.16 6.87
C PRO A 15 -16.92 4.97 6.92
N PRO A 16 -16.94 6.13 7.61
CA PRO A 16 -18.17 6.89 7.80
C PRO A 16 -18.44 7.78 6.58
N PHE A 17 -18.72 7.15 5.43
CA PHE A 17 -18.86 7.78 4.09
C PHE A 17 -19.83 8.95 4.03
N SER A 18 -20.81 9.02 4.94
CA SER A 18 -21.78 10.11 5.01
C SER A 18 -21.27 11.37 5.74
N THR A 19 -20.13 11.31 6.43
CA THR A 19 -19.70 12.38 7.36
C THR A 19 -18.29 12.91 7.13
N PHE A 20 -17.36 12.12 6.57
CA PHE A 20 -16.03 12.64 6.24
C PHE A 20 -16.06 13.41 4.91
N HIS A 21 -15.10 14.31 4.75
CA HIS A 21 -14.95 15.17 3.58
C HIS A 21 -13.58 14.94 2.93
N ALA A 22 -13.41 15.37 1.68
CA ALA A 22 -12.13 15.25 0.96
C ALA A 22 -10.94 15.86 1.74
N ARG A 23 -11.17 16.98 2.46
CA ARG A 23 -10.15 17.63 3.31
C ARG A 23 -9.64 16.76 4.47
N ASP A 24 -10.41 15.74 4.86
CA ASP A 24 -10.04 14.83 5.96
C ASP A 24 -9.08 13.73 5.47
N ILE A 25 -8.97 13.51 4.16
CA ILE A 25 -8.14 12.45 3.57
C ILE A 25 -6.66 12.69 3.86
N ALA A 26 -6.12 13.83 3.39
CA ALA A 26 -4.68 14.05 3.44
C ALA A 26 -4.10 14.02 4.88
N PRO A 27 -4.75 14.64 5.88
CA PRO A 27 -4.31 14.52 7.26
C PRO A 27 -4.35 13.08 7.80
N ALA A 28 -5.39 12.30 7.46
CA ALA A 28 -5.52 10.91 7.92
C ALA A 28 -4.44 10.01 7.31
N VAL A 29 -4.19 10.15 6.00
CA VAL A 29 -3.16 9.39 5.29
C VAL A 29 -1.77 9.73 5.82
N ARG A 30 -1.43 11.01 5.99
CA ARG A 30 -0.11 11.41 6.52
C ARG A 30 0.10 10.94 7.96
N ALA A 31 -0.95 10.93 8.79
CA ALA A 31 -0.89 10.35 10.12
C ALA A 31 -0.60 8.84 10.05
N ALA A 32 -1.35 8.09 9.23
CA ALA A 32 -1.15 6.66 9.05
C ALA A 32 0.24 6.31 8.48
N ILE A 33 0.76 7.10 7.53
CA ILE A 33 2.12 6.92 7.00
C ILE A 33 3.17 7.16 8.09
N SER A 34 2.97 8.18 8.93
CA SER A 34 3.91 8.48 10.02
C SER A 34 3.95 7.36 11.05
N GLU A 35 2.78 6.85 11.45
CA GLU A 35 2.65 5.72 12.37
C GLU A 35 3.24 4.45 11.77
N TYR A 36 2.88 4.13 10.53
CA TYR A 36 3.42 2.97 9.82
C TYR A 36 4.93 3.03 9.65
N ALA A 37 5.50 4.21 9.40
CA ALA A 37 6.94 4.36 9.30
C ALA A 37 7.66 4.08 10.63
N LEU A 38 7.07 4.53 11.75
CA LEU A 38 7.58 4.27 13.10
C LEU A 38 7.48 2.78 13.45
N ASP A 39 6.32 2.17 13.20
CA ASP A 39 6.10 0.75 13.50
C ASP A 39 6.96 -0.16 12.64
N LEU A 40 7.17 0.20 11.37
CA LEU A 40 8.08 -0.52 10.49
C LEU A 40 9.52 -0.42 10.99
N ASN A 41 9.99 0.76 11.43
CA ASN A 41 11.32 0.89 12.03
C ASN A 41 11.47 -0.01 13.26
N ALA A 42 10.50 0.03 14.18
CA ALA A 42 10.52 -0.79 15.39
C ALA A 42 10.51 -2.29 15.06
N LEU A 43 9.72 -2.70 14.06
CA LEU A 43 9.72 -4.08 13.57
C LEU A 43 11.07 -4.45 12.96
N GLU A 44 11.65 -3.60 12.12
CA GLU A 44 12.97 -3.85 11.51
C GLU A 44 14.05 -4.01 12.59
N ASP A 45 14.06 -3.15 13.61
CA ASP A 45 14.98 -3.23 14.74
C ASP A 45 14.81 -4.57 15.51
N ASP A 46 13.57 -4.90 15.87
CA ASP A 46 13.27 -6.15 16.58
C ASP A 46 13.66 -7.41 15.78
N LEU A 47 13.51 -7.38 14.45
CA LEU A 47 13.85 -8.50 13.58
C LEU A 47 15.36 -8.66 13.38
N CYS A 48 16.15 -7.60 13.50
CA CYS A 48 17.60 -7.68 13.41
C CYS A 48 18.22 -8.42 14.61
N ASP A 49 17.61 -8.27 15.79
CA ASP A 49 18.10 -8.82 17.06
C ASP A 49 17.42 -10.14 17.46
N ALA A 50 16.50 -10.66 16.63
CA ALA A 50 15.71 -11.84 16.97
C ALA A 50 16.46 -13.16 16.69
N ASP A 51 16.80 -13.88 17.76
CA ASP A 51 17.38 -15.23 17.67
C ASP A 51 16.36 -16.32 17.27
N ASN A 52 15.07 -16.10 17.52
CA ASN A 52 13.99 -17.05 17.24
C ASN A 52 12.79 -16.35 16.58
N LEU A 53 12.83 -16.26 15.25
CA LEU A 53 11.70 -15.77 14.46
C LEU A 53 10.57 -16.79 14.46
N CYS A 54 9.34 -16.32 14.67
CA CYS A 54 8.13 -17.13 14.55
C CYS A 54 7.05 -16.40 13.73
N TRP A 55 5.97 -17.10 13.39
CA TRP A 55 4.88 -16.53 12.60
C TRP A 55 4.36 -15.21 13.20
N THR A 56 4.08 -15.20 14.51
CA THR A 56 3.49 -14.06 15.20
C THR A 56 4.44 -12.87 15.28
N SER A 57 5.75 -13.10 15.40
CA SER A 57 6.75 -12.03 15.48
C SER A 57 7.02 -11.36 14.13
N VAL A 58 6.66 -11.99 13.01
CA VAL A 58 6.89 -11.46 11.66
C VAL A 58 5.56 -11.17 10.96
N MET A 59 4.78 -12.21 10.64
CA MET A 59 3.64 -12.09 9.73
C MET A 59 2.45 -11.37 10.37
N ASP A 60 2.10 -11.72 11.61
CA ASP A 60 0.99 -11.05 12.31
C ASP A 60 1.31 -9.57 12.57
N ARG A 61 2.56 -9.27 12.98
CA ARG A 61 3.01 -7.88 13.15
C ARG A 61 2.96 -7.10 11.85
N LEU A 62 3.41 -7.69 10.73
CA LEU A 62 3.31 -7.06 9.41
C LEU A 62 1.86 -6.77 9.04
N GLU A 63 0.94 -7.71 9.29
CA GLU A 63 -0.48 -7.50 9.00
C GLU A 63 -1.07 -6.34 9.81
N ILE A 64 -0.72 -6.23 11.10
CA ILE A 64 -1.18 -5.14 11.98
C ILE A 64 -0.72 -3.78 11.46
N ILE A 65 0.57 -3.64 11.12
CA ILE A 65 1.14 -2.34 10.72
C ILE A 65 0.74 -1.95 9.28
N ASP A 66 0.50 -2.93 8.41
CA ASP A 66 0.10 -2.70 7.02
C ASP A 66 -1.39 -2.27 6.93
N ASP A 67 -2.23 -2.64 7.90
CA ASP A 67 -3.69 -2.52 7.80
C ASP A 67 -4.21 -1.07 7.68
N PRO A 68 -3.80 -0.10 8.51
CA PRO A 68 -4.38 1.25 8.48
C PRO A 68 -4.17 1.95 7.13
N LEU A 69 -2.94 1.93 6.62
CA LEU A 69 -2.63 2.54 5.32
C LEU A 69 -3.34 1.79 4.18
N ARG A 70 -3.38 0.45 4.22
CA ARG A 70 -4.08 -0.36 3.23
C ARG A 70 -5.57 -0.01 3.17
N ARG A 71 -6.24 0.08 4.32
CA ARG A 71 -7.67 0.43 4.41
C ARG A 71 -7.93 1.84 3.88
N LEU A 72 -7.08 2.82 4.22
CA LEU A 72 -7.19 4.18 3.70
C LEU A 72 -7.00 4.23 2.17
N SER A 73 -5.97 3.56 1.63
CA SER A 73 -5.77 3.44 0.18
C SER A 73 -6.98 2.81 -0.51
N SER A 74 -7.59 1.76 0.06
CA SER A 74 -8.80 1.14 -0.50
C SER A 74 -10.01 2.09 -0.49
N ILE A 75 -10.15 2.93 0.53
CA ILE A 75 -11.21 3.97 0.57
C ILE A 75 -11.01 4.95 -0.60
N LEU A 76 -9.77 5.39 -0.84
CA LEU A 76 -9.45 6.32 -1.92
C LEU A 76 -9.72 5.70 -3.30
N GLU A 77 -9.23 4.48 -3.53
CA GLU A 77 -9.47 3.76 -4.77
C GLU A 77 -10.97 3.56 -5.03
N HIS A 78 -11.72 3.15 -4.01
CA HIS A 78 -13.18 3.03 -4.10
C HIS A 78 -13.85 4.35 -4.49
N LEU A 79 -13.57 5.44 -3.76
CA LEU A 79 -14.17 6.74 -4.02
C LEU A 79 -13.78 7.31 -5.39
N SER A 80 -12.56 7.07 -5.85
CA SER A 80 -12.10 7.47 -7.19
C SER A 80 -12.93 6.81 -8.31
N THR A 81 -13.50 5.63 -8.03
CA THR A 81 -14.31 4.86 -8.98
C THR A 81 -15.80 5.20 -8.90
N VAL A 82 -16.36 5.34 -7.69
CA VAL A 82 -17.83 5.45 -7.52
C VAL A 82 -18.34 6.86 -7.22
N ALA A 83 -17.45 7.78 -6.83
CA ALA A 83 -17.83 9.11 -6.33
C ALA A 83 -16.79 10.19 -6.71
N ASN A 84 -16.18 10.07 -7.89
CA ASN A 84 -15.11 10.95 -8.33
C ASN A 84 -15.54 12.44 -8.37
N SER A 85 -14.73 13.33 -7.80
CA SER A 85 -14.93 14.78 -7.78
C SER A 85 -13.59 15.53 -7.87
N PRO A 86 -13.56 16.80 -8.32
CA PRO A 86 -12.33 17.60 -8.34
C PRO A 86 -11.64 17.68 -6.98
N GLU A 87 -12.40 17.80 -5.90
CA GLU A 87 -11.90 17.87 -4.54
C GLU A 87 -11.25 16.55 -4.10
N LEU A 88 -11.84 15.41 -4.48
CA LEU A 88 -11.26 14.10 -4.20
C LEU A 88 -10.01 13.81 -5.04
N ARG A 89 -9.99 14.20 -6.31
CA ARG A 89 -8.77 14.09 -7.15
C ARG A 89 -7.63 14.91 -6.56
N ALA A 90 -7.89 16.16 -6.18
CA ALA A 90 -6.89 17.00 -5.53
C ALA A 90 -6.38 16.39 -4.22
N ALA A 91 -7.28 15.82 -3.40
CA ALA A 91 -6.88 15.15 -2.16
C ALA A 91 -6.08 13.87 -2.39
N GLN A 92 -6.38 13.12 -3.45
CA GLN A 92 -5.63 11.92 -3.85
C GLN A 92 -4.25 12.29 -4.40
N ASP A 93 -4.18 13.24 -5.34
CA ASP A 93 -2.93 13.71 -5.93
C ASP A 93 -1.96 14.26 -4.86
N ASP A 94 -2.48 14.89 -3.79
CA ASP A 94 -1.69 15.42 -2.66
C ASP A 94 -1.01 14.34 -1.80
N VAL A 95 -1.46 13.07 -1.87
CA VAL A 95 -0.92 11.99 -1.01
C VAL A 95 -0.51 10.72 -1.75
N GLN A 96 -0.81 10.61 -3.05
CA GLN A 96 -0.54 9.40 -3.83
C GLN A 96 0.95 9.04 -3.82
N GLU A 97 1.83 10.03 -4.01
CA GLU A 97 3.28 9.82 -4.01
C GLU A 97 3.78 9.32 -2.65
N ASP A 98 3.30 9.91 -1.55
CA ASP A 98 3.66 9.50 -0.19
C ASP A 98 3.23 8.06 0.11
N ILE A 99 2.02 7.67 -0.30
CA ILE A 99 1.50 6.30 -0.17
C ILE A 99 2.42 5.31 -0.90
N LEU A 100 2.72 5.60 -2.17
CA LEU A 100 3.54 4.72 -3.01
C LEU A 100 4.97 4.60 -2.49
N ALA A 101 5.55 5.71 -2.01
CA ALA A 101 6.88 5.72 -1.41
C ALA A 101 6.92 4.82 -0.16
N MET A 102 5.93 4.93 0.73
CA MET A 102 5.87 4.11 1.94
C MET A 102 5.63 2.62 1.63
N GLN A 103 4.71 2.31 0.70
CA GLN A 103 4.47 0.94 0.24
C GLN A 103 5.72 0.32 -0.39
N SER A 104 6.46 1.09 -1.19
CA SER A 104 7.71 0.64 -1.81
C SER A 104 8.79 0.40 -0.76
N ARG A 105 8.95 1.30 0.22
CA ARG A 105 9.87 1.14 1.35
C ARG A 105 9.61 -0.20 2.07
N ARG A 106 8.36 -0.46 2.46
CA ARG A 106 8.02 -1.72 3.15
C ARG A 106 8.23 -2.95 2.27
N ALA A 107 7.85 -2.89 0.99
CA ALA A 107 8.00 -4.02 0.09
C ALA A 107 9.47 -4.37 -0.21
N GLN A 108 10.37 -3.38 -0.15
CA GLN A 108 11.79 -3.52 -0.44
C GLN A 108 12.69 -3.64 0.79
N SER A 109 12.10 -3.66 1.99
CA SER A 109 12.82 -3.84 3.25
C SER A 109 13.62 -5.14 3.23
N PRO A 110 14.97 -5.06 3.30
CA PRO A 110 15.82 -6.25 3.28
C PRO A 110 15.67 -7.07 4.57
N VAL A 111 15.44 -6.40 5.70
CA VAL A 111 15.28 -7.04 7.01
C VAL A 111 14.01 -7.88 7.03
N VAL A 112 12.87 -7.28 6.64
CA VAL A 112 11.59 -7.99 6.57
C VAL A 112 11.65 -9.13 5.54
N PHE A 113 12.27 -8.89 4.38
CA PHE A 113 12.43 -9.92 3.36
C PHE A 113 13.26 -11.10 3.88
N HIS A 114 14.38 -10.83 4.55
CA HIS A 114 15.22 -11.86 5.15
C HIS A 114 14.46 -12.63 6.24
N ALA A 115 13.73 -11.96 7.12
CA ALA A 115 12.93 -12.60 8.16
C ALA A 115 11.89 -13.57 7.57
N MET A 116 11.20 -13.17 6.50
CA MET A 116 10.26 -14.05 5.79
C MET A 116 10.97 -15.27 5.15
N GLN A 117 12.15 -15.08 4.57
CA GLN A 117 12.95 -16.18 4.02
C GLN A 117 13.40 -17.16 5.11
N THR A 118 13.81 -16.65 6.26
CA THR A 118 14.21 -17.46 7.43
C THR A 118 13.03 -18.28 7.95
N LEU A 119 11.84 -17.68 8.09
CA LEU A 119 10.63 -18.42 8.43
C LEU A 119 10.32 -19.52 7.42
N ARG A 120 10.46 -19.22 6.13
CA ARG A 120 10.19 -20.17 5.03
C ARG A 120 11.16 -21.36 5.00
N ALA A 121 12.40 -21.15 5.44
CA ALA A 121 13.44 -22.17 5.53
C ALA A 121 13.42 -22.93 6.87
N SER A 122 12.64 -22.47 7.85
CA SER A 122 12.57 -23.08 9.17
C SER A 122 11.87 -24.45 9.14
N PRO A 123 12.21 -25.38 10.05
CA PRO A 123 11.49 -26.64 10.19
C PRO A 123 9.99 -26.45 10.49
N ALA A 124 9.64 -25.38 11.21
CA ALA A 124 8.27 -25.02 11.58
C ALA A 124 7.36 -24.79 10.35
N PHE A 125 7.94 -24.42 9.20
CA PHE A 125 7.18 -24.22 7.97
C PHE A 125 6.40 -25.47 7.56
N GLU A 126 7.01 -26.65 7.64
CA GLU A 126 6.37 -27.92 7.28
C GLU A 126 5.63 -28.55 8.46
N SER A 127 6.12 -28.36 9.69
CA SER A 127 5.58 -29.07 10.87
C SER A 127 4.48 -28.33 11.61
N GLU A 128 4.42 -27.00 11.54
CA GLU A 128 3.54 -26.16 12.38
C GLU A 128 2.59 -25.26 11.58
N PHE A 129 2.98 -24.80 10.39
CA PHE A 129 2.16 -23.88 9.61
C PHE A 129 1.02 -24.59 8.89
N THR A 130 -0.15 -23.96 8.84
CA THR A 130 -1.25 -24.44 8.00
C THR A 130 -0.95 -24.22 6.52
N THR A 131 -1.65 -24.93 5.64
CA THR A 131 -1.58 -24.76 4.19
C THR A 131 -1.80 -23.29 3.77
N GLU A 132 -2.71 -22.59 4.46
CA GLU A 132 -3.00 -21.18 4.21
C GLU A 132 -1.83 -20.29 4.62
N GLN A 133 -1.24 -20.51 5.80
CA GLN A 133 -0.08 -19.77 6.28
C GLN A 133 1.13 -19.94 5.36
N GLN A 134 1.41 -21.18 4.94
CA GLN A 134 2.46 -21.47 3.97
C GLN A 134 2.25 -20.69 2.68
N ARG A 135 1.02 -20.69 2.14
CA ARG A 135 0.67 -19.95 0.93
C ARG A 135 0.79 -18.44 1.09
N ILE A 136 0.40 -17.89 2.24
CA ILE A 136 0.53 -16.46 2.53
C ILE A 136 2.01 -16.07 2.53
N LEU A 137 2.87 -16.84 3.21
CA LEU A 137 4.30 -16.58 3.28
C LEU A 137 4.97 -16.66 1.89
N ASP A 138 4.67 -17.71 1.12
CA ASP A 138 5.19 -17.88 -0.24
C ASP A 138 4.80 -16.70 -1.15
N ARG A 139 3.54 -16.26 -1.06
CA ARG A 139 3.05 -15.11 -1.84
C ARG A 139 3.70 -13.81 -1.39
N ALA A 140 3.92 -13.62 -0.09
CA ALA A 140 4.57 -12.43 0.43
C ALA A 140 6.03 -12.33 -0.06
N ILE A 141 6.77 -13.44 -0.01
CA ILE A 141 8.15 -13.52 -0.54
C ILE A 141 8.18 -13.27 -2.04
N LEU A 142 7.26 -13.87 -2.79
CA LEU A 142 7.14 -13.63 -4.24
C LEU A 142 6.86 -12.15 -4.53
N HIS A 143 5.92 -11.54 -3.82
CA HIS A 143 5.58 -10.13 -4.02
C HIS A 143 6.76 -9.21 -3.71
N ALA A 144 7.47 -9.43 -2.60
CA ALA A 144 8.68 -8.67 -2.27
C ALA A 144 9.78 -8.85 -3.33
N THR A 145 9.96 -10.07 -3.85
CA THR A 145 10.90 -10.36 -4.94
C THR A 145 10.53 -9.58 -6.22
N LEU A 146 9.26 -9.60 -6.61
CA LEU A 146 8.74 -8.85 -7.77
C LEU A 146 8.82 -7.33 -7.59
N LYS A 147 8.81 -6.85 -6.34
CA LYS A 147 9.02 -5.45 -5.98
C LYS A 147 10.51 -5.07 -5.84
N GLY A 148 11.43 -6.01 -6.11
CA GLY A 148 12.85 -5.74 -6.15
C GLY A 148 13.58 -5.90 -4.81
N ALA A 149 12.99 -6.52 -3.79
CA ALA A 149 13.64 -6.72 -2.48
C ALA A 149 14.98 -7.48 -2.59
N ALA A 150 15.07 -8.42 -3.54
CA ALA A 150 16.25 -9.24 -3.81
C ALA A 150 17.29 -8.59 -4.75
N LEU A 151 17.04 -7.38 -5.27
CA LEU A 151 17.96 -6.70 -6.19
C LEU A 151 19.15 -6.08 -5.45
N ALA A 152 20.29 -5.98 -6.13
CA ALA A 152 21.42 -5.20 -5.64
C ALA A 152 21.06 -3.70 -5.59
N PRO A 153 21.71 -2.88 -4.74
CA PRO A 153 21.36 -1.46 -4.57
C PRO A 153 21.23 -0.67 -5.89
N HIS A 154 22.20 -0.81 -6.79
CA HIS A 154 22.18 -0.16 -8.11
C HIS A 154 20.99 -0.57 -8.99
N ASP A 155 20.53 -1.82 -8.87
CA ASP A 155 19.38 -2.33 -9.63
C ASP A 155 18.05 -1.92 -9.00
N LYS A 156 18.02 -1.67 -7.67
CA LYS A 156 16.84 -1.12 -6.97
C LYS A 156 16.52 0.30 -7.44
N ASP A 157 17.52 1.16 -7.58
CA ASP A 157 17.31 2.55 -8.04
C ASP A 157 16.66 2.57 -9.43
N ARG A 158 17.19 1.78 -10.36
CA ARG A 158 16.63 1.63 -11.70
C ARG A 158 15.21 1.04 -11.68
N PHE A 159 14.95 0.05 -10.82
CA PHE A 159 13.61 -0.53 -10.67
C PHE A 159 12.62 0.53 -10.20
N ASN A 160 13.00 1.35 -9.21
CA ASN A 160 12.16 2.41 -8.65
C ASN A 160 11.84 3.49 -9.69
N ASP A 161 12.83 3.92 -10.48
CA ASP A 161 12.61 4.87 -11.58
C ASP A 161 11.61 4.35 -12.62
N ILE A 162 11.71 3.06 -12.98
CA ILE A 162 10.79 2.43 -13.93
C ILE A 162 9.39 2.31 -13.32
N ALA A 163 9.29 1.88 -12.06
CA ALA A 163 8.01 1.73 -11.37
C ALA A 163 7.28 3.07 -11.24
N LEU A 164 7.99 4.12 -10.83
CA LEU A 164 7.46 5.49 -10.76
C LEU A 164 6.99 5.97 -12.14
N ARG A 165 7.81 5.76 -13.18
CA ARG A 165 7.44 6.16 -14.54
C ARG A 165 6.20 5.43 -15.04
N LEU A 166 6.06 4.14 -14.72
CA LEU A 166 4.89 3.34 -15.09
C LEU A 166 3.64 3.85 -14.39
N ASP A 167 3.72 4.15 -13.10
CA ASP A 167 2.60 4.68 -12.33
C ASP A 167 2.15 6.06 -12.86
N THR A 168 3.10 6.96 -13.14
CA THR A 168 2.81 8.24 -13.80
C THR A 168 2.09 8.05 -15.15
N LEU A 169 2.54 7.09 -15.96
CA LEU A 169 1.91 6.81 -17.26
C LEU A 169 0.51 6.24 -17.11
N VAL A 170 0.28 5.35 -16.14
CA VAL A 170 -1.05 4.82 -15.82
C VAL A 170 -1.97 5.93 -15.36
N GLN A 171 -1.51 6.83 -14.49
CA GLN A 171 -2.30 7.97 -14.02
C GLN A 171 -2.65 8.93 -15.18
N ILE A 172 -1.71 9.19 -16.09
CA ILE A 172 -1.97 9.95 -17.32
C ILE A 172 -2.98 9.22 -18.22
N LEU A 173 -2.97 7.89 -18.30
CA LEU A 173 -3.95 7.16 -19.11
C LEU A 173 -5.33 7.08 -18.44
N ALA A 174 -5.38 7.00 -17.11
CA ALA A 174 -6.62 6.91 -16.33
C ALA A 174 -7.33 8.26 -16.19
N PHE A 175 -6.58 9.37 -16.13
CA PHE A 175 -7.10 10.72 -15.88
C PHE A 175 -6.64 11.77 -16.90
N GLY A 176 -5.96 11.35 -17.96
CA GLY A 176 -5.49 12.29 -18.97
C GLY A 176 -6.61 12.78 -19.89
N PRO A 177 -6.41 13.94 -20.53
CA PRO A 177 -7.39 14.55 -21.44
C PRO A 177 -7.77 13.65 -22.62
N ASN A 178 -7.03 12.57 -22.89
CA ASN A 178 -7.32 11.63 -23.98
C ASN A 178 -8.62 10.84 -23.81
N LEU A 179 -9.09 10.60 -22.57
CA LEU A 179 -10.39 9.95 -22.33
C LEU A 179 -11.54 10.96 -22.36
N ASP A 180 -11.36 12.15 -21.79
CA ASP A 180 -12.35 13.22 -21.86
C ASP A 180 -12.54 13.74 -23.31
N PHE A 181 -11.48 13.75 -24.14
CA PHE A 181 -11.59 14.09 -25.57
C PHE A 181 -12.41 13.08 -26.39
N CYS A 182 -12.44 11.81 -25.97
CA CYS A 182 -13.27 10.79 -26.61
C CYS A 182 -14.75 10.95 -26.26
N ALA A 183 -15.07 11.51 -25.09
CA ALA A 183 -16.45 11.80 -24.68
C ALA A 183 -17.00 13.06 -25.37
N ASP A 184 -16.15 14.06 -25.66
CA ASP A 184 -16.53 15.34 -26.27
C ASP A 184 -16.34 15.40 -27.81
N SER A 185 -16.12 14.27 -28.48
CA SER A 185 -16.02 14.24 -29.95
C SER A 185 -17.39 14.52 -30.60
N PRO A 186 -17.53 15.57 -31.43
CA PRO A 186 -18.81 15.93 -32.08
C PRO A 186 -19.27 14.92 -33.15
N ILE A 187 -18.53 13.82 -33.35
CA ILE A 187 -18.82 12.81 -34.38
C ILE A 187 -19.99 11.90 -33.97
N LEU A 188 -20.37 11.83 -32.69
CA LEU A 188 -21.52 11.03 -32.24
C LEU A 188 -22.86 11.79 -32.12
N SER A 189 -22.90 13.11 -32.37
CA SER A 189 -24.14 13.90 -32.31
C SER A 189 -24.91 13.96 -33.65
N SER A 190 -24.50 13.23 -34.68
CA SER A 190 -25.17 13.21 -36.01
C SER A 190 -26.02 11.95 -36.27
N VAL A 191 -26.27 11.11 -35.27
CA VAL A 191 -27.21 10.00 -35.39
C VAL A 191 -28.11 9.96 -34.15
N TYR A 192 -28.98 10.96 -34.04
CA TYR A 192 -30.35 10.87 -33.51
C TYR A 192 -31.15 12.10 -33.96
#